data_AF-A0A6B3HM47-F1
#
_entry.id   AF-A0A6B3HM47-F1
#
_cell.length_a   1.000
_cell.length_b   1.000
_cell.length_c   1.000
_cell.angle_alpha   90.00
_cell.angle_beta   90.00
_cell.angle_gamma   90.00
#
_symmetry.space_group_name_H-M   'P 1'
#
loop_
_entity.id
_entity.type
_entity.pdbx_description
1 polymer ?
#
loop_
_entity_poly.entity_id
_entity_poly.type
_entity_poly.pdbx_seq_one_letter_code
_entity_poly.pdbx_strand_id
1 'polypeptide(L)'
;MKAVVMAGGEGTRLRPMTSSMPKPLLPVANRPIMEHVLRLLKRHGLNETVVTVQFLASLVKNYFGDGEELGMELTYANEEKPLGTAGSVKNAEEALKDDTFLVISGDALTDFDLTDLIAF
;
A
#
# COMPACT_ATOMS: atom_id res chain seq x y z
N MET A 1 -5.86 -0.24 -15.10
CA MET A 1 -5.01 0.72 -14.34
C MET A 1 -4.51 0.03 -13.09
N LYS A 2 -3.22 0.17 -12.78
CA LYS A 2 -2.62 -0.34 -11.53
C LYS A 2 -2.65 0.71 -10.44
N ALA A 3 -2.46 0.28 -9.19
CA ALA A 3 -2.23 1.18 -8.06
C ALA A 3 -0.88 0.91 -7.40
N VAL A 4 -0.32 1.94 -6.76
CA VAL A 4 0.82 1.86 -5.84
C VAL A 4 0.34 2.24 -4.45
N VAL A 5 0.52 1.34 -3.49
CA VAL A 5 0.27 1.61 -2.07
C VAL A 5 1.61 1.80 -1.36
N MET A 6 1.82 3.01 -0.83
CA MET A 6 3.06 3.34 -0.12
C MET A 6 3.02 2.86 1.32
N ALA A 7 3.81 1.84 1.65
CA ALA A 7 3.79 1.15 2.94
C ALA A 7 5.18 1.03 3.60
N GLY A 8 6.19 1.75 3.10
CA GLY A 8 7.58 1.65 3.56
C GLY A 8 7.95 2.47 4.81
N GLY A 9 7.08 3.39 5.28
CA GLY A 9 7.43 4.30 6.37
C GLY A 9 7.52 3.63 7.76
N GLU A 10 8.58 3.94 8.52
CA GLU A 10 8.78 3.45 9.90
C GLU A 10 7.71 3.91 10.90
N GLY A 11 6.94 4.96 10.58
CA GLY A 11 5.89 5.46 11.46
C GLY A 11 6.39 5.93 12.83
N THR A 12 7.56 6.55 12.91
CA THR A 12 8.25 6.95 14.16
C THR A 12 7.39 7.78 15.11
N ARG A 13 6.47 8.60 14.57
CA ARG A 13 5.51 9.42 15.35
C ARG A 13 4.47 8.61 16.12
N LEU A 14 4.27 7.33 15.80
CA LEU A 14 3.30 6.44 16.43
C LEU A 14 3.95 5.43 17.39
N ARG A 15 5.22 5.65 17.75
CA ARG A 15 5.89 4.83 18.77
C ARG A 15 5.16 4.99 20.13
N PRO A 16 5.05 3.93 20.94
CA PRO A 16 5.74 2.64 20.79
C PRO A 16 5.04 1.60 19.90
N MET A 17 3.84 1.90 19.37
CA MET A 17 3.06 0.92 18.60
C MET A 17 3.82 0.43 17.35
N THR A 18 4.51 1.34 16.68
CA THR A 18 5.27 1.04 15.47
C THR A 18 6.64 0.39 15.71
N SER A 19 7.03 0.16 16.97
CA SER A 19 8.31 -0.49 17.29
C SER A 19 8.29 -2.00 16.99
N SER A 20 7.13 -2.65 17.09
CA SER A 20 6.96 -4.09 16.87
C SER A 20 5.99 -4.44 15.74
N MET A 21 5.31 -3.45 15.17
CA MET A 21 4.31 -3.62 14.12
C MET A 21 4.44 -2.50 13.08
N PRO A 22 4.51 -2.80 11.77
CA PRO A 22 4.58 -1.77 10.75
C PRO A 22 3.27 -0.97 10.72
N LYS A 23 3.34 0.34 10.44
CA LYS A 23 2.17 1.23 10.38
C LYS A 23 1.00 0.66 9.54
N PRO A 24 1.23 0.09 8.33
CA PRO A 24 0.21 -0.59 7.53
C PRO A 24 -0.64 -1.64 8.27
N LEU A 25 -0.08 -2.28 9.29
CA LEU A 25 -0.75 -3.33 10.08
C LEU A 25 -1.42 -2.83 11.35
N LEU A 26 -1.27 -1.54 11.70
CA LEU A 26 -1.95 -1.00 12.87
C LEU A 26 -3.47 -1.09 12.70
N PRO A 27 -4.20 -1.61 13.70
CA PRO A 27 -5.63 -1.83 13.59
C PRO A 27 -6.41 -0.52 13.69
N VAL A 28 -7.34 -0.33 12.78
CA VAL A 28 -8.39 0.69 12.81
C VAL A 28 -9.72 -0.03 12.58
N ALA A 29 -10.67 0.10 13.52
CA ALA A 29 -11.94 -0.62 13.48
C ALA A 29 -11.78 -2.14 13.22
N ASN A 30 -10.87 -2.78 13.97
CA ASN A 30 -10.57 -4.22 13.92
C ASN A 30 -9.95 -4.74 12.62
N ARG A 31 -9.44 -3.87 11.75
CA ARG A 31 -8.71 -4.24 10.53
C ARG A 31 -7.45 -3.40 10.38
N PRO A 32 -6.35 -3.93 9.81
CA PRO A 32 -5.20 -3.12 9.42
C PRO A 32 -5.57 -1.88 8.62
N ILE A 33 -4.90 -0.76 8.88
CA ILE A 33 -5.15 0.50 8.15
C ILE A 33 -4.98 0.32 6.63
N MET A 34 -3.99 -0.47 6.19
CA MET A 34 -3.78 -0.74 4.77
C MET A 34 -4.87 -1.63 4.18
N GLU A 35 -5.54 -2.47 4.97
CA GLU A 35 -6.67 -3.26 4.47
C GLU A 35 -7.84 -2.36 4.04
N HIS A 36 -8.08 -1.26 4.76
CA HIS A 36 -9.09 -0.27 4.35
C HIS A 36 -8.73 0.38 3.01
N VAL A 37 -7.45 0.70 2.80
CA VAL A 37 -6.94 1.25 1.53
C VAL A 37 -7.10 0.25 0.38
N LEU A 38 -6.70 -1.01 0.58
CA LEU A 38 -6.85 -2.06 -0.43
C LEU A 38 -8.32 -2.33 -0.78
N ARG A 39 -9.21 -2.33 0.22
CA ARG A 39 -10.66 -2.46 -0.01
C ARG A 39 -11.25 -1.27 -0.76
N LEU A 40 -10.75 -0.05 -0.53
CA LEU A 40 -11.13 1.14 -1.30
C LEU A 40 -10.70 0.97 -2.77
N LEU A 41 -9.44 0.61 -3.01
CA LEU A 41 -8.92 0.36 -4.37
C LEU A 41 -9.76 -0.69 -5.10
N LYS A 42 -10.02 -1.84 -4.46
CA LYS A 42 -10.86 -2.90 -5.01
C LYS A 42 -12.28 -2.42 -5.33
N ARG A 43 -12.90 -1.63 -4.45
CA ARG A 43 -14.26 -1.09 -4.69
C ARG A 43 -14.32 -0.27 -5.98
N HIS A 44 -13.23 0.42 -6.33
CA HIS A 44 -13.12 1.23 -7.54
C HIS A 44 -12.49 0.48 -8.74
N GLY A 45 -12.36 -0.85 -8.65
CA GLY A 45 -11.90 -1.70 -9.76
C GLY A 45 -10.38 -1.80 -9.93
N LEU A 46 -9.59 -1.26 -9.01
CA LEU A 46 -8.12 -1.33 -9.03
C LEU A 46 -7.67 -2.63 -8.35
N ASN A 47 -7.71 -3.73 -9.10
CA ASN A 47 -7.44 -5.07 -8.55
C ASN A 47 -5.94 -5.44 -8.54
N GLU A 48 -5.12 -4.81 -9.38
CA GLU A 48 -3.67 -5.01 -9.44
C GLU A 48 -2.95 -3.88 -8.68
N THR A 49 -2.27 -4.21 -7.59
CA THR A 49 -1.61 -3.23 -6.72
C THR A 49 -0.16 -3.61 -6.41
N VAL A 50 0.74 -2.65 -6.55
CA VAL A 50 2.12 -2.74 -6.08
C VAL A 50 2.22 -2.10 -4.70
N VAL A 51 2.67 -2.85 -3.70
CA VAL A 51 2.87 -2.34 -2.34
C VAL A 51 4.36 -2.10 -2.13
N THR A 52 4.74 -0.84 -1.88
CA THR A 52 6.14 -0.52 -1.59
C THR A 52 6.40 -0.70 -0.09
N VAL A 53 7.38 -1.53 0.26
CA VAL A 53 7.62 -1.95 1.65
C VAL A 53 9.09 -1.84 2.00
N GLN A 54 9.37 -1.50 3.26
CA GLN A 54 10.72 -1.40 3.80
C GLN A 54 10.73 -1.95 5.24
N PHE A 55 10.24 -1.14 6.19
CA PHE A 55 10.27 -1.47 7.60
C PHE A 55 9.35 -2.65 7.92
N LEU A 56 9.90 -3.72 8.50
CA LEU A 56 9.19 -4.96 8.81
C LEU A 56 8.38 -5.51 7.62
N ALA A 57 8.92 -5.38 6.40
CA ALA A 57 8.26 -5.78 5.16
C ALA A 57 7.71 -7.21 5.20
N SER A 58 8.42 -8.15 5.82
CA SER A 58 7.98 -9.54 5.96
C SER A 58 6.65 -9.68 6.70
N LEU A 59 6.37 -8.83 7.71
CA LEU A 59 5.09 -8.87 8.42
C LEU A 59 3.94 -8.44 7.51
N VAL A 60 4.15 -7.40 6.70
CA VAL A 60 3.16 -6.92 5.72
C VAL A 60 2.88 -8.01 4.68
N LYS A 61 3.94 -8.59 4.10
CA LYS A 61 3.82 -9.67 3.11
C LYS A 61 3.13 -10.91 3.66
N ASN A 62 3.48 -11.33 4.88
CA ASN A 62 2.90 -12.51 5.49
C ASN A 62 1.41 -12.31 5.81
N TYR A 63 0.99 -11.09 6.16
CA TYR A 63 -0.41 -10.80 6.46
C TYR A 63 -1.28 -10.72 5.21
N PHE A 64 -0.82 -9.99 4.18
CA PHE A 64 -1.63 -9.74 2.98
C PHE A 64 -1.43 -10.78 1.87
N GLY A 65 -0.39 -11.61 1.95
CA GLY A 65 -0.10 -12.62 0.95
C GLY A 65 0.04 -12.02 -0.44
N ASP A 66 -0.45 -12.73 -1.45
CA ASP A 66 -0.58 -12.25 -2.83
C ASP A 66 -1.88 -11.46 -3.08
N GLY A 67 -2.69 -11.20 -2.06
CA GLY A 67 -3.96 -10.51 -2.18
C GLY A 67 -5.18 -11.38 -2.48
N GLU A 68 -5.03 -12.70 -2.59
CA GLU A 68 -6.12 -13.61 -2.95
C GLU A 68 -7.32 -13.49 -1.98
N GLU A 69 -7.08 -13.40 -0.67
CA GLU A 69 -8.14 -13.23 0.34
C GLU A 69 -8.91 -11.90 0.19
N LEU A 70 -8.26 -10.90 -0.38
CA LEU A 70 -8.89 -9.62 -0.73
C LEU A 70 -9.49 -9.66 -2.13
N GLY A 71 -9.29 -10.72 -2.90
CA GLY A 71 -9.59 -10.86 -4.33
C GLY A 71 -8.96 -9.74 -5.15
N MET A 72 -7.66 -9.54 -4.93
CA MET A 72 -6.76 -8.60 -5.62
C MET A 72 -5.47 -9.35 -6.00
N GLU A 73 -4.65 -8.75 -6.83
CA GLU A 73 -3.28 -9.18 -7.10
C GLU A 73 -2.32 -8.16 -6.47
N LEU A 74 -1.58 -8.60 -5.44
CA LEU A 74 -0.59 -7.80 -4.75
C LEU A 74 0.82 -8.24 -5.14
N THR A 75 1.60 -7.26 -5.59
CA THR A 75 3.05 -7.40 -5.78
C THR A 75 3.77 -6.49 -4.80
N TYR A 76 5.00 -6.83 -4.41
CA TYR A 76 5.75 -6.07 -3.41
C TYR A 76 7.06 -5.57 -3.95
N ALA A 77 7.27 -4.26 -3.86
CA ALA A 77 8.54 -3.62 -4.15
C ALA A 77 9.30 -3.38 -2.84
N ASN A 78 10.33 -4.18 -2.57
CA ASN A 78 11.16 -4.00 -1.38
C ASN A 78 12.15 -2.86 -1.58
N GLU A 79 12.20 -1.95 -0.60
CA GLU A 79 13.25 -0.94 -0.53
C GLU A 79 14.37 -1.45 0.38
N GLU A 80 15.63 -1.41 -0.10
CA GLU A 80 16.79 -1.78 0.73
C GLU A 80 17.11 -0.70 1.77
N LYS A 81 16.82 0.56 1.42
CA LYS A 81 17.02 1.75 2.24
C LYS A 81 15.81 2.67 2.09
N PRO A 82 15.52 3.57 3.04
CA PRO A 82 14.42 4.51 2.88
C PRO A 82 14.63 5.40 1.65
N LEU A 83 13.83 5.19 0.59
CA LEU A 83 13.96 5.96 -0.67
C LEU A 83 13.11 7.24 -0.68
N GLY A 84 12.31 7.45 0.37
CA GLY A 84 11.31 8.51 0.43
C GLY A 84 10.17 8.28 -0.55
N THR A 85 9.19 9.18 -0.58
CA THR A 85 7.92 9.00 -1.32
C THR A 85 8.13 8.75 -2.81
N ALA A 86 8.84 9.65 -3.50
CA ALA A 86 9.05 9.54 -4.95
C ALA A 86 9.99 8.37 -5.31
N GLY A 87 11.03 8.13 -4.50
CA GLY A 87 11.96 7.03 -4.73
C GLY A 87 11.30 5.66 -4.53
N SER A 88 10.36 5.56 -3.59
CA SER A 88 9.52 4.38 -3.37
C SER A 88 8.70 4.01 -4.61
N VAL A 89 8.05 5.00 -5.25
CA VAL A 89 7.29 4.80 -6.49
C VAL A 89 8.23 4.44 -7.65
N LYS A 90 9.39 5.10 -7.77
CA LYS A 90 10.40 4.76 -8.79
C LYS A 90 10.94 3.33 -8.64
N ASN A 91 11.06 2.83 -7.41
CA ASN A 91 11.47 1.44 -7.14
C ASN A 91 10.45 0.40 -7.66
N ALA A 92 9.19 0.81 -7.86
CA ALA A 92 8.13 -0.03 -8.41
C ALA A 92 8.00 0.08 -9.94
N GLU A 93 8.85 0.85 -10.63
CA GLU A 93 8.72 1.17 -12.06
C GLU A 93 8.54 -0.05 -12.96
N GLU A 94 9.35 -1.10 -12.79
CA GLU A 94 9.25 -2.31 -13.61
C GLU A 94 7.88 -3.01 -13.47
N ALA A 95 7.27 -2.95 -12.29
CA ALA A 95 5.96 -3.54 -12.02
C ALA A 95 4.80 -2.70 -12.58
N LEU A 96 5.02 -1.39 -12.77
CA LEU A 96 4.01 -0.41 -13.20
C LEU A 96 3.86 -0.30 -14.71
N LYS A 97 4.84 -0.79 -15.49
CA LYS A 97 4.78 -0.97 -16.96
C LYS A 97 4.20 0.23 -17.73
N ASP A 98 4.96 1.30 -17.96
CA ASP A 98 4.69 2.44 -18.88
C ASP A 98 3.22 2.90 -19.08
N ASP A 99 2.36 2.74 -18.09
CA ASP A 99 0.94 3.07 -18.13
C ASP A 99 0.62 4.04 -16.98
N THR A 100 -0.55 4.67 -17.04
CA THR A 100 -1.04 5.51 -15.94
C THR A 100 -1.37 4.63 -14.74
N PHE A 101 -0.95 5.05 -13.55
CA PHE A 101 -1.22 4.35 -12.30
C PHE A 101 -1.63 5.33 -11.20
N LEU A 102 -2.44 4.83 -10.26
CA LEU A 102 -2.83 5.59 -9.07
C LEU A 102 -1.78 5.40 -7.98
N VAL A 103 -1.39 6.48 -7.29
CA VAL A 103 -0.55 6.38 -6.08
C VAL A 103 -1.37 6.77 -4.86
N ILE A 104 -1.36 5.93 -3.83
CA ILE A 104 -2.07 6.18 -2.57
C ILE A 104 -1.19 5.84 -1.37
N SER A 105 -1.35 6.58 -0.27
CA SER A 105 -0.65 6.27 0.97
C SER A 105 -1.30 5.07 1.66
N GLY A 106 -0.49 4.12 2.15
CA GLY A 106 -0.99 2.93 2.86
C GLY A 106 -1.58 3.22 4.25
N ASP A 107 -1.55 4.48 4.68
CA ASP A 107 -2.14 4.98 5.92
C ASP A 107 -3.24 6.04 5.71
N ALA A 108 -3.64 6.30 4.46
CA ALA A 108 -4.69 7.25 4.15
C ALA A 108 -6.07 6.61 4.28
N LEU A 109 -6.67 6.73 5.46
CA LEU A 109 -8.06 6.33 5.66
C LEU A 109 -9.00 7.37 5.04
N THR A 110 -9.72 7.00 3.99
CA THR A 110 -10.62 7.89 3.26
C THR A 110 -11.72 7.09 2.56
N ASP A 111 -12.79 7.79 2.21
CA ASP A 111 -13.93 7.35 1.40
C ASP A 111 -13.99 8.10 0.05
N PHE A 112 -12.89 8.74 -0.36
CA PHE A 112 -12.79 9.49 -1.62
C PHE A 112 -13.17 8.63 -2.82
N ASP A 113 -13.94 9.19 -3.77
CA ASP A 113 -14.31 8.49 -5.00
C ASP A 113 -13.11 8.45 -5.96
N LEU A 114 -12.46 7.28 -6.02
CA LEU A 114 -11.31 7.08 -6.91
C LEU A 114 -11.73 6.92 -8.37
N THR A 115 -12.96 6.50 -8.65
CA THR A 115 -13.45 6.36 -10.03
C THR A 115 -13.61 7.73 -10.66
N ASP A 116 -14.22 8.67 -9.95
CA ASP A 116 -14.34 10.06 -10.40
C ASP A 116 -12.97 10.73 -10.55
N LEU A 117 -12.02 10.45 -9.64
CA LEU A 117 -10.64 10.96 -9.72
C LEU A 117 -9.93 10.51 -11.00
N ILE A 118 -10.10 9.23 -11.38
CA ILE A 118 -9.41 8.62 -12.53
C ILE A 118 -10.05 9.04 -13.86
N ALA A 119 -11.32 9.44 -13.86
CA ALA A 119 -12.03 9.85 -15.07
C ALA A 119 -11.62 11.25 -15.60
N PHE A 120 -10.87 12.03 -14.81
CA PHE A 120 -10.37 13.35 -15.17
C PHE A 120 -9.21 13.29 -16.19
#